data_AF-A0A9X8CIR6-F1
#
_entry.id   AF-A0A9X8CIR6-F1
#
_cell.length_a   1.000
_cell.length_b   1.000
_cell.length_c   1.000
_cell.angle_alpha   90.00
_cell.angle_beta   90.00
_cell.angle_gamma   90.00
#
_symmetry.space_group_name_H-M   'P 1'
#
loop_
_entity.id
_entity.type
_entity.pdbx_description
1 polymer ?
#
loop_
_entity_poly.entity_id
_entity_poly.type
_entity_poly.pdbx_seq_one_letter_code
_entity_poly.pdbx_strand_id
1 'polypeptide(L)'
;MLKDATLLTELYLKVPFLVVGNGETYPEIKALFKQFCVNFRFTENVMPQINQLNTEPTRKILRQIFIHNIVKAKGMGDIQASLSNDIIPTPSSVLYAAELLSKGTKKNKGFGNILIVDVGGATTDIHSIDSGKKQQKNVQFDGLEEPFSKRTVEGDLGMRYSANSLLESTSYQSFATYTSFDEETIKEKCHFRSQHPEYIADTIEEKIMDNTIAKIAIKTAINRHAGYYIKEQTPSRTIYHQYGKDLRLFTTIIGTGGVLVHNDHPEDVLSAALSPTNKTLLTPEQSSLYLDKAYILSAIGLLSTVDKDLACNIAMKYLTKLN
;
A
#
# COMPACT_ATOMS: atom_id res chain seq x y z
N MET A 1 -13.60 -11.29 21.40
CA MET A 1 -13.36 -12.54 20.65
C MET A 1 -14.57 -13.45 20.62
N LEU A 2 -14.94 -14.14 21.71
CA LEU A 2 -16.08 -15.08 21.65
C LEU A 2 -17.41 -14.39 21.33
N LYS A 3 -17.68 -13.22 21.92
CA LYS A 3 -18.86 -12.39 21.60
C LYS A 3 -18.93 -12.02 20.11
N ASP A 4 -17.80 -11.60 19.55
CA ASP A 4 -17.71 -11.22 18.13
C ASP A 4 -17.90 -12.45 17.23
N ALA A 5 -17.34 -13.59 17.61
CA ALA A 5 -17.54 -14.85 16.92
C ALA A 5 -19.03 -15.26 16.89
N THR A 6 -19.76 -15.11 18.01
CA THR A 6 -21.20 -15.37 18.04
C THR A 6 -21.96 -14.47 17.07
N LEU A 7 -21.72 -13.16 17.09
CA LEU A 7 -22.35 -12.22 16.16
C LEU A 7 -22.09 -12.60 14.69
N LEU A 8 -20.87 -13.05 14.36
CA LEU A 8 -20.53 -13.47 13.00
C LEU A 8 -21.31 -14.71 12.54
N THR A 9 -21.69 -15.61 13.45
CA THR A 9 -22.53 -16.78 13.09
C THR A 9 -23.95 -16.39 12.71
N GLU A 10 -24.46 -15.28 13.21
CA GLU A 10 -25.82 -14.78 12.93
C GLU A 10 -25.93 -14.11 11.55
N LEU A 11 -24.80 -13.71 10.95
CA LEU A 11 -24.77 -13.01 9.66
C LEU A 11 -24.82 -13.96 8.45
N TYR A 12 -24.73 -15.28 8.65
CA TYR A 12 -24.77 -16.32 7.61
C TYR A 12 -23.87 -16.04 6.39
N LEU A 13 -22.69 -15.43 6.61
CA LEU A 13 -21.78 -15.06 5.53
C LEU A 13 -21.05 -16.29 4.97
N LYS A 14 -21.05 -16.42 3.64
CA LYS A 14 -20.28 -17.46 2.91
C LYS A 14 -18.84 -17.04 2.63
N VAL A 15 -18.15 -16.52 3.65
CA VAL A 15 -16.76 -16.04 3.54
C VAL A 15 -15.85 -16.79 4.52
N PRO A 16 -14.55 -16.96 4.22
CA PRO A 16 -13.61 -17.55 5.15
C PRO A 16 -13.27 -16.57 6.29
N PHE A 17 -13.28 -17.05 7.53
CA PHE A 17 -12.85 -16.30 8.72
C PHE A 17 -11.44 -16.72 9.15
N LEU A 18 -10.57 -15.75 9.42
CA LEU A 18 -9.27 -16.00 10.05
C LEU A 18 -9.33 -15.49 11.49
N VAL A 19 -9.23 -16.40 12.44
CA VAL A 19 -9.22 -16.06 13.87
C VAL A 19 -7.77 -15.93 14.34
N VAL A 20 -7.47 -14.75 14.85
CA VAL A 20 -6.15 -14.32 15.32
C VAL A 20 -6.31 -13.75 16.72
N GLY A 21 -5.56 -14.23 17.70
CA GLY A 21 -5.55 -13.61 19.03
C GLY A 21 -5.20 -14.59 20.14
N ASN A 22 -5.87 -14.44 21.29
CA ASN A 22 -5.64 -15.28 22.45
C ASN A 22 -6.14 -16.72 22.19
N GLY A 23 -5.20 -17.65 22.14
CA GLY A 23 -5.43 -19.07 21.88
C GLY A 23 -6.32 -19.76 22.92
N GLU A 24 -6.46 -19.19 24.12
CA GLU A 24 -7.33 -19.72 25.18
C GLU A 24 -8.80 -19.82 24.73
N THR A 25 -9.25 -18.90 23.86
CA THR A 25 -10.64 -18.85 23.37
C THR A 25 -10.86 -19.73 22.12
N TYR A 26 -9.81 -20.33 21.56
CA TYR A 26 -9.92 -21.10 20.32
C TYR A 26 -10.80 -22.35 20.44
N PRO A 27 -10.78 -23.13 21.55
CA PRO A 27 -11.67 -24.29 21.68
C PRO A 27 -13.16 -23.93 21.59
N GLU A 28 -13.56 -22.85 22.25
CA GLU A 28 -14.94 -22.36 22.30
C GLU A 28 -15.38 -21.83 20.93
N ILE A 29 -14.54 -21.00 20.29
CA ILE A 29 -14.79 -20.49 18.94
C ILE A 29 -14.84 -21.64 17.93
N LYS A 30 -13.98 -22.66 18.06
CA LYS A 30 -13.96 -23.83 17.18
C LYS A 30 -15.25 -24.64 17.31
N ALA A 31 -15.76 -24.83 18.53
CA ALA A 31 -17.03 -25.52 18.75
C ALA A 31 -18.19 -24.76 18.11
N LEU A 32 -18.27 -23.45 18.37
CA LEU A 32 -19.28 -22.55 17.82
C LEU A 32 -19.25 -22.53 16.28
N PHE A 33 -18.11 -22.25 15.67
CA PHE A 33 -18.02 -22.17 14.21
C PHE A 33 -18.28 -23.50 13.51
N LYS A 34 -17.92 -24.63 14.12
CA LYS A 34 -18.30 -25.96 13.61
C LYS A 34 -19.81 -26.19 13.65
N GLN A 35 -20.48 -25.79 14.73
CA GLN A 35 -21.94 -25.92 14.87
C GLN A 35 -22.67 -25.17 13.76
N PHE A 36 -22.20 -23.97 13.39
CA PHE A 36 -22.80 -23.14 12.36
C PHE A 36 -22.20 -23.35 10.96
N CYS A 37 -21.38 -24.40 10.76
CA CYS A 37 -20.73 -24.71 9.47
C CYS A 37 -19.96 -23.52 8.85
N VAL A 38 -19.38 -22.68 9.69
CA VAL A 38 -18.57 -21.53 9.27
C VAL A 38 -17.23 -22.03 8.73
N ASN A 39 -16.75 -21.45 7.63
CA ASN A 39 -15.40 -21.73 7.13
C ASN A 39 -14.40 -20.86 7.90
N PHE A 40 -13.51 -21.48 8.70
CA PHE A 40 -12.54 -20.73 9.50
C PHE A 40 -11.16 -21.37 9.53
N ARG A 41 -10.16 -20.55 9.86
CA ARG A 41 -8.79 -20.97 10.17
C ARG A 41 -8.30 -20.25 11.42
N PHE A 42 -7.42 -20.91 12.17
CA PHE A 42 -6.69 -20.31 13.28
C PHE A 42 -5.25 -20.02 12.85
N THR A 43 -4.64 -19.03 13.48
CA THR A 43 -3.22 -18.72 13.35
C THR A 43 -2.66 -18.29 14.70
N GLU A 44 -1.33 -18.16 14.75
CA GLU A 44 -0.62 -17.60 15.90
C GLU A 44 -1.08 -16.16 16.18
N ASN A 45 -0.94 -15.74 17.45
CA ASN A 45 -1.23 -14.37 17.85
C ASN A 45 -0.30 -13.40 17.10
N VAL A 46 -0.87 -12.35 16.50
CA VAL A 46 -0.11 -11.31 15.77
C VAL A 46 0.69 -10.42 16.71
N MET A 47 0.34 -10.37 17.99
CA MET A 47 1.11 -9.68 19.02
C MET A 47 1.29 -10.60 20.24
N PRO A 48 2.20 -11.59 20.17
CA PRO A 48 2.40 -12.54 21.26
C PRO A 48 2.96 -11.87 22.53
N GLN A 49 3.69 -10.77 22.37
CA GLN A 49 4.19 -9.93 23.47
C GLN A 49 3.85 -8.47 23.16
N ILE A 50 3.68 -7.65 24.20
CA ILE A 50 3.41 -6.20 24.05
C ILE A 50 4.51 -5.59 23.17
N ASN A 51 4.10 -4.88 22.12
CA ASN A 51 4.94 -4.23 21.11
C ASN A 51 5.79 -5.14 20.21
N GLN A 52 5.64 -6.47 20.28
CA GLN A 52 6.30 -7.40 19.37
C GLN A 52 5.29 -8.01 18.39
N LEU A 53 5.47 -7.75 17.10
CA LEU A 53 4.56 -8.25 16.05
C LEU A 53 5.05 -9.56 15.43
N ASN A 54 4.17 -10.55 15.33
CA ASN A 54 4.35 -11.81 14.61
C ASN A 54 3.36 -11.91 13.44
N THR A 55 3.62 -11.17 12.36
CA THR A 55 2.66 -11.03 11.25
C THR A 55 2.76 -12.12 10.17
N GLU A 56 3.90 -12.81 10.06
CA GLU A 56 4.17 -13.75 8.96
C GLU A 56 3.22 -14.96 8.93
N PRO A 57 2.89 -15.63 10.06
CA PRO A 57 1.92 -16.73 10.06
C PRO A 57 0.55 -16.31 9.52
N THR A 58 0.05 -15.17 9.99
CA THR A 58 -1.23 -14.59 9.57
C THR A 58 -1.20 -14.21 8.08
N ARG A 59 -0.14 -13.54 7.63
CA ARG A 59 0.05 -13.17 6.22
C ARG A 59 0.08 -14.40 5.31
N LYS A 60 0.74 -15.49 5.74
CA LYS A 60 0.80 -16.75 4.99
C LYS A 60 -0.60 -17.34 4.79
N ILE A 61 -1.42 -17.39 5.85
CA ILE A 61 -2.79 -17.93 5.75
C ILE A 61 -3.68 -17.03 4.91
N LEU A 62 -3.62 -15.71 5.07
CA LEU A 62 -4.36 -14.77 4.22
C LEU A 62 -3.98 -14.93 2.75
N ARG A 63 -2.68 -15.09 2.44
CA ARG A 63 -2.20 -15.35 1.08
C ARG A 63 -2.76 -16.66 0.52
N GLN A 64 -2.80 -17.72 1.31
CA GLN A 64 -3.41 -18.99 0.90
C GLN A 64 -4.92 -18.87 0.65
N ILE A 65 -5.65 -18.16 1.52
CA ILE A 65 -7.08 -17.91 1.33
C ILE A 65 -7.31 -17.12 0.03
N PHE A 66 -6.50 -16.09 -0.21
CA PHE A 66 -6.56 -15.27 -1.40
C PHE A 66 -6.28 -16.09 -2.67
N ILE A 67 -5.18 -16.85 -2.70
CA ILE A 67 -4.84 -17.73 -3.84
C ILE A 67 -5.96 -18.76 -4.06
N HIS A 68 -6.45 -19.44 -3.02
CA HIS A 68 -7.52 -20.42 -3.16
C HIS A 68 -8.81 -19.83 -3.74
N ASN A 69 -9.13 -18.58 -3.41
CA ASN A 69 -10.32 -17.92 -3.92
C ASN A 69 -10.11 -17.33 -5.33
N ILE A 70 -8.92 -16.85 -5.67
CA ILE A 70 -8.59 -16.41 -7.03
C ILE A 70 -8.46 -17.58 -7.99
N VAL A 71 -7.84 -18.69 -7.57
CA VAL A 71 -7.63 -19.85 -8.43
C VAL A 71 -8.95 -20.51 -8.85
N LYS A 72 -10.00 -20.38 -8.02
CA LYS A 72 -11.39 -20.75 -8.37
C LYS A 72 -12.01 -19.84 -9.44
N ALA A 73 -11.52 -18.61 -9.59
CA ALA A 73 -11.94 -17.70 -10.64
C ALA A 73 -11.09 -17.94 -11.91
N LYS A 74 -11.69 -18.61 -12.91
CA LYS A 74 -11.16 -18.82 -14.28
C LYS A 74 -9.89 -19.69 -14.39
N GLY A 75 -10.03 -21.01 -14.32
CA GLY A 75 -9.09 -21.98 -14.95
C GLY A 75 -7.65 -22.06 -14.41
N MET A 76 -7.31 -21.33 -13.34
CA MET A 76 -5.96 -21.32 -12.78
C MET A 76 -5.56 -22.61 -12.05
N GLY A 77 -6.53 -23.46 -11.67
CA GLY A 77 -6.25 -24.73 -10.98
C GLY A 77 -5.42 -25.69 -11.84
N ASP A 78 -5.75 -25.78 -13.13
CA ASP A 78 -5.04 -26.62 -14.10
C ASP A 78 -3.64 -26.04 -14.42
N ILE A 79 -3.52 -24.71 -14.40
CA ILE A 79 -2.25 -24.01 -14.57
C ILE A 79 -1.33 -24.28 -13.37
N GLN A 80 -1.83 -24.26 -12.13
CA GLN A 80 -0.99 -24.56 -10.97
C GLN A 80 -0.51 -26.01 -10.93
N ALA A 81 -1.34 -26.97 -11.37
CA ALA A 81 -0.94 -28.37 -11.47
C ALA A 81 0.13 -28.64 -12.55
N SER A 82 0.25 -27.76 -13.54
CA SER A 82 1.23 -27.86 -14.64
C SER A 82 2.50 -27.03 -14.42
N LEU A 83 2.55 -26.18 -13.39
CA LEU A 83 3.71 -25.38 -13.03
C LEU A 83 4.58 -26.07 -11.97
N SER A 84 5.90 -26.00 -12.14
CA SER A 84 6.86 -26.52 -11.15
C SER A 84 7.06 -25.60 -9.94
N ASN A 85 6.60 -24.34 -10.01
CA ASN A 85 6.80 -23.30 -9.01
C ASN A 85 5.47 -22.78 -8.47
N ASP A 86 5.49 -22.28 -7.23
CA ASP A 86 4.34 -21.63 -6.60
C ASP A 86 3.89 -20.37 -7.35
N ILE A 87 2.57 -20.16 -7.44
CA ILE A 87 2.00 -18.91 -7.94
C ILE A 87 2.29 -17.80 -6.92
N ILE A 88 3.09 -16.82 -7.33
CA ILE A 88 3.37 -15.60 -6.55
C ILE A 88 2.34 -14.54 -6.92
N PRO A 89 1.51 -14.07 -5.96
CA PRO A 89 0.56 -12.99 -6.22
C PRO A 89 1.28 -11.68 -6.60
N THR A 90 0.69 -10.90 -7.51
CA THR A 90 1.20 -9.59 -7.94
C THR A 90 1.66 -8.70 -6.79
N PRO A 91 0.89 -8.53 -5.67
CA PRO A 91 1.34 -7.69 -4.56
C PRO A 91 2.61 -8.21 -3.85
N SER A 92 2.79 -9.54 -3.80
CA SER A 92 4.01 -10.14 -3.25
C SER A 92 5.19 -9.90 -4.19
N SER A 93 4.94 -9.99 -5.50
CA SER A 93 5.95 -9.74 -6.51
C SER A 93 6.47 -8.31 -6.48
N VAL A 94 5.57 -7.32 -6.44
CA VAL A 94 5.95 -5.90 -6.34
C VAL A 94 6.77 -5.63 -5.07
N LEU A 95 6.45 -6.29 -3.95
CA LEU A 95 7.25 -6.19 -2.73
C LEU A 95 8.68 -6.75 -2.92
N TYR A 96 8.83 -7.88 -3.62
CA TYR A 96 10.16 -8.43 -3.95
C TYR A 96 10.95 -7.50 -4.86
N ALA A 97 10.31 -6.87 -5.84
CA ALA A 97 10.94 -5.85 -6.67
C ALA A 97 11.39 -4.65 -5.85
N ALA A 98 10.55 -4.16 -4.93
CA ALA A 98 10.89 -3.06 -4.04
C ALA A 98 12.12 -3.38 -3.18
N GLU A 99 12.16 -4.59 -2.58
CA GLU A 99 13.32 -5.00 -1.80
C GLU A 99 14.60 -5.11 -2.63
N LEU A 100 14.50 -5.67 -3.85
CA LEU A 100 15.62 -5.76 -4.79
C LEU A 100 16.13 -4.37 -5.18
N LEU A 101 15.23 -3.45 -5.53
CA LEU A 101 15.56 -2.10 -5.94
C LEU A 101 16.20 -1.30 -4.80
N SER A 102 15.73 -1.50 -3.57
CA SER A 102 16.30 -0.88 -2.37
C SER A 102 17.70 -1.40 -2.06
N LYS A 103 17.85 -2.72 -1.94
CA LYS A 103 19.10 -3.37 -1.49
C LYS A 103 20.15 -3.48 -2.61
N GLY A 104 19.70 -3.57 -3.86
CA GLY A 104 20.54 -3.91 -5.00
C GLY A 104 21.01 -5.37 -4.97
N THR A 105 22.10 -5.62 -5.68
CA THR A 105 22.80 -6.90 -5.69
C THR A 105 24.28 -6.70 -5.40
N LYS A 106 25.07 -7.78 -5.44
CA LYS A 106 26.54 -7.67 -5.34
C LYS A 106 27.16 -6.88 -6.50
N LYS A 107 26.49 -6.85 -7.66
CA LYS A 107 26.97 -6.20 -8.89
C LYS A 107 26.39 -4.80 -9.08
N ASN A 108 25.16 -4.58 -8.64
CA ASN A 108 24.43 -3.33 -8.84
C ASN A 108 24.05 -2.70 -7.51
N LYS A 109 24.42 -1.43 -7.32
CA LYS A 109 24.01 -0.67 -6.15
C LYS A 109 22.50 -0.41 -6.20
N GLY A 110 21.80 -0.69 -5.11
CA GLY A 110 20.39 -0.32 -4.96
C GLY A 110 20.18 1.18 -4.75
N PHE A 111 18.94 1.62 -4.85
CA PHE A 111 18.51 3.00 -4.59
C PHE A 111 18.52 3.37 -3.10
N GLY A 112 18.71 2.40 -2.19
CA GLY A 112 18.64 2.62 -0.75
C GLY A 112 17.19 2.74 -0.28
N ASN A 113 16.86 3.83 0.40
CA ASN A 113 15.55 4.02 1.00
C ASN A 113 14.53 4.42 -0.08
N ILE A 114 13.63 3.51 -0.44
CA ILE A 114 12.68 3.72 -1.53
C ILE A 114 11.22 3.66 -1.09
N LEU A 115 10.41 4.46 -1.75
CA LEU A 115 8.96 4.37 -1.75
C LEU A 115 8.48 3.94 -3.14
N ILE A 116 7.49 3.06 -3.20
CA ILE A 116 6.73 2.79 -4.44
C ILE A 116 5.29 3.24 -4.21
N VAL A 117 4.77 3.99 -5.17
CA VAL A 117 3.41 4.52 -5.19
C VAL A 117 2.71 3.92 -6.40
N ASP A 118 1.72 3.06 -6.18
CA ASP A 118 0.93 2.43 -7.24
C ASP A 118 -0.53 2.91 -7.12
N VAL A 119 -0.96 3.69 -8.12
CA VAL A 119 -2.31 4.25 -8.17
C VAL A 119 -3.16 3.46 -9.16
N GLY A 120 -4.10 2.68 -8.63
CA GLY A 120 -5.02 1.85 -9.39
C GLY A 120 -6.42 2.45 -9.54
N GLY A 121 -7.28 1.70 -10.23
CA GLY A 121 -8.70 2.06 -10.39
C GLY A 121 -9.50 1.98 -9.09
N ALA A 122 -9.13 1.07 -8.19
CA ALA A 122 -9.84 0.85 -6.92
C ALA A 122 -8.99 1.21 -5.69
N THR A 123 -7.67 1.01 -5.76
CA THR A 123 -6.79 1.15 -4.59
C THR A 123 -5.57 1.99 -4.90
N THR A 124 -4.99 2.57 -3.86
CA THR A 124 -3.66 3.16 -3.89
C THR A 124 -2.77 2.39 -2.92
N ASP A 125 -1.67 1.87 -3.45
CA ASP A 125 -0.74 1.00 -2.75
C ASP A 125 0.57 1.75 -2.48
N ILE A 126 1.02 1.77 -1.23
CA ILE A 126 2.28 2.39 -0.84
C ILE A 126 3.20 1.31 -0.26
N HIS A 127 4.35 1.12 -0.90
CA HIS A 127 5.42 0.27 -0.39
C HIS A 127 6.57 1.12 0.12
N SER A 128 7.08 0.85 1.32
CA SER A 128 8.29 1.49 1.86
C SER A 128 9.31 0.45 2.30
N ILE A 129 10.54 0.61 1.81
CA ILE A 129 11.68 -0.24 2.16
C ILE A 129 12.74 0.61 2.86
N ASP A 130 12.62 0.65 4.18
CA ASP A 130 13.61 1.13 5.15
C ASP A 130 12.98 1.03 6.56
N SER A 131 13.81 1.07 7.60
CA SER A 131 13.33 1.17 8.99
C SER A 131 12.59 2.47 9.29
N GLY A 132 12.91 3.58 8.61
CA GLY A 132 12.34 4.90 8.86
C GLY A 132 12.67 5.44 10.27
N LYS A 133 13.72 4.92 10.92
CA LYS A 133 14.12 5.33 12.28
C LYS A 133 15.26 6.34 12.19
N LYS A 134 14.95 7.61 12.45
CA LYS A 134 15.97 8.66 12.50
C LYS A 134 16.68 8.64 13.84
N GLN A 135 17.95 8.23 13.88
CA GLN A 135 18.74 8.29 15.11
C GLN A 135 19.14 9.74 15.42
N GLN A 136 18.37 10.43 16.25
CA GLN A 136 18.69 11.75 16.79
C GLN A 136 18.61 11.73 18.31
N LYS A 137 19.50 12.46 18.99
CA LYS A 137 19.62 12.46 20.46
C LYS A 137 18.34 12.88 21.19
N ASN A 138 17.44 13.61 20.53
CA ASN A 138 16.19 14.12 21.09
C ASN A 138 14.93 13.46 20.48
N VAL A 139 15.09 12.39 19.69
CA VAL A 139 13.96 11.63 19.13
C VAL A 139 13.87 10.28 19.85
N GLN A 140 12.71 9.98 20.40
CA GLN A 140 12.36 8.68 20.98
C GLN A 140 11.36 8.00 20.06
N PHE A 141 11.47 6.68 19.90
CA PHE A 141 10.53 5.91 19.09
C PHE A 141 9.48 5.28 20.00
N ASP A 142 8.23 5.62 19.77
CA ASP A 142 7.07 5.16 20.52
C ASP A 142 6.12 4.36 19.60
N GLY A 143 5.36 3.45 20.21
CA GLY A 143 4.40 2.62 19.52
C GLY A 143 4.99 1.32 18.99
N LEU A 144 4.27 0.71 18.04
CA LEU A 144 4.64 -0.59 17.47
C LEU A 144 5.85 -0.44 16.54
N GLU A 145 6.73 -1.44 16.56
CA GLU A 145 7.83 -1.49 15.60
C GLU A 145 7.29 -1.64 14.16
N GLU A 146 7.71 -0.72 13.30
CA GLU A 146 7.35 -0.73 11.88
C GLU A 146 8.18 -1.76 11.12
N PRO A 147 7.57 -2.59 10.24
CA PRO A 147 8.31 -3.56 9.46
C PRO A 147 9.23 -2.88 8.45
N PHE A 148 10.44 -3.41 8.25
CA PHE A 148 11.41 -2.89 7.28
C PHE A 148 10.79 -2.75 5.88
N SER A 149 10.14 -3.82 5.42
CA SER A 149 9.30 -3.84 4.22
C SER A 149 7.85 -3.66 4.63
N LYS A 150 7.30 -2.46 4.41
CA LYS A 150 5.91 -2.12 4.74
C LYS A 150 5.11 -1.93 3.45
N ARG A 151 3.88 -2.42 3.43
CA ARG A 151 2.88 -2.12 2.40
C ARG A 151 1.59 -1.69 3.09
N THR A 152 1.02 -0.57 2.65
CA THR A 152 -0.36 -0.20 2.97
C THR A 152 -1.19 -0.18 1.68
N VAL A 153 -2.48 -0.45 1.82
CA VAL A 153 -3.44 -0.47 0.71
C VAL A 153 -4.62 0.37 1.13
N GLU A 154 -4.83 1.47 0.43
CA GLU A 154 -5.94 2.37 0.67
C GLU A 154 -7.09 1.99 -0.26
N GLY A 155 -8.09 1.29 0.28
CA GLY A 155 -9.23 0.78 -0.50
C GLY A 155 -10.24 1.86 -0.91
N ASP A 156 -10.21 2.99 -0.23
CA ASP A 156 -11.02 4.18 -0.48
C ASP A 156 -10.35 5.17 -1.43
N LEU A 157 -9.11 4.93 -1.87
CA LEU A 157 -8.35 5.85 -2.72
C LEU A 157 -8.06 5.23 -4.10
N GLY A 158 -8.98 5.40 -5.04
CA GLY A 158 -8.84 4.85 -6.40
C GLY A 158 -9.37 5.77 -7.49
N MET A 159 -8.85 5.61 -8.70
CA MET A 159 -9.18 6.47 -9.85
C MET A 159 -10.61 6.29 -10.41
N ARG A 160 -11.25 5.15 -10.12
CA ARG A 160 -12.49 4.69 -10.75
C ARG A 160 -13.46 4.16 -9.70
N TYR A 161 -13.41 2.86 -9.39
CA TYR A 161 -14.31 2.18 -8.45
C TYR A 161 -14.45 2.93 -7.12
N SER A 162 -13.34 3.47 -6.60
CA SER A 162 -13.32 4.18 -5.32
C SER A 162 -13.31 5.70 -5.46
N ALA A 163 -13.67 6.26 -6.62
CA ALA A 163 -13.68 7.71 -6.84
C ALA A 163 -14.64 8.46 -5.91
N ASN A 164 -15.83 7.89 -5.64
CA ASN A 164 -16.78 8.45 -4.67
C ASN A 164 -16.22 8.35 -3.25
N SER A 165 -15.69 7.20 -2.86
CA SER A 165 -15.08 7.00 -1.55
C SER A 165 -13.86 7.90 -1.32
N LEU A 166 -13.10 8.22 -2.38
CA LEU A 166 -12.01 9.18 -2.32
C LEU A 166 -12.55 10.58 -2.03
N LEU A 167 -13.63 10.99 -2.70
CA LEU A 167 -14.28 12.28 -2.42
C LEU A 167 -14.83 12.35 -0.99
N GLU A 168 -15.42 11.27 -0.49
CA GLU A 168 -15.98 11.18 0.88
C GLU A 168 -14.90 11.14 1.96
N SER A 169 -13.80 10.42 1.70
CA SER A 169 -12.67 10.28 2.64
C SER A 169 -11.75 11.51 2.63
N THR A 170 -11.88 12.36 1.62
CA THR A 170 -11.20 13.64 1.51
C THR A 170 -12.22 14.76 1.56
N SER A 171 -11.82 16.00 1.26
CA SER A 171 -12.72 17.14 1.29
C SER A 171 -12.68 17.88 -0.03
N TYR A 172 -13.76 18.56 -0.38
CA TYR A 172 -13.80 19.45 -1.55
C TYR A 172 -12.64 20.44 -1.58
N GLN A 173 -12.19 20.95 -0.43
CA GLN A 173 -11.04 21.86 -0.34
C GLN A 173 -9.74 21.21 -0.84
N SER A 174 -9.62 19.89 -0.73
CA SER A 174 -8.48 19.14 -1.28
C SER A 174 -8.50 19.16 -2.82
N PHE A 175 -9.68 19.06 -3.43
CA PHE A 175 -9.86 19.17 -4.89
C PHE A 175 -9.61 20.59 -5.38
N ALA A 176 -10.15 21.60 -4.68
CA ALA A 176 -9.94 23.02 -5.01
C ALA A 176 -8.46 23.45 -5.00
N THR A 177 -7.56 22.63 -4.44
CA THR A 177 -6.10 22.85 -4.52
C THR A 177 -5.53 22.57 -5.91
N TYR A 178 -6.17 21.70 -6.71
CA TYR A 178 -5.65 21.20 -7.98
C TYR A 178 -6.56 21.46 -9.18
N THR A 179 -7.82 21.84 -8.95
CA THR A 179 -8.76 22.19 -10.01
C THR A 179 -9.63 23.38 -9.61
N SER A 180 -10.21 24.06 -10.60
CA SER A 180 -11.17 25.16 -10.44
C SER A 180 -12.64 24.73 -10.54
N PHE A 181 -12.91 23.43 -10.62
CA PHE A 181 -14.29 22.92 -10.64
C PHE A 181 -14.99 23.21 -9.32
N ASP A 182 -16.27 23.54 -9.40
CA ASP A 182 -17.14 23.63 -8.23
C ASP A 182 -17.45 22.24 -7.64
N GLU A 183 -18.06 22.25 -6.46
CA GLU A 183 -18.31 21.02 -5.69
C GLU A 183 -19.30 20.07 -6.40
N GLU A 184 -20.29 20.60 -7.10
CA GLU A 184 -21.29 19.81 -7.82
C GLU A 184 -20.65 19.11 -9.00
N THR A 185 -19.86 19.85 -9.80
CA THR A 185 -19.09 19.30 -10.92
C THR A 185 -18.12 18.19 -10.46
N ILE A 186 -17.43 18.36 -9.33
CA ILE A 186 -16.53 17.32 -8.78
C ILE A 186 -17.31 16.06 -8.40
N LYS A 187 -18.46 16.21 -7.74
CA LYS A 187 -19.33 15.08 -7.36
C LYS A 187 -19.79 14.32 -8.59
N GLU A 188 -20.26 15.03 -9.61
CA GLU A 188 -20.70 14.42 -10.88
C GLU A 188 -19.57 13.66 -11.57
N LYS A 189 -18.38 14.27 -11.68
CA LYS A 189 -17.22 13.65 -12.32
C LYS A 189 -16.68 12.43 -11.57
N CYS A 190 -16.68 12.46 -10.23
CA CYS A 190 -16.32 11.29 -9.40
C CYS A 190 -17.38 10.18 -9.55
N HIS A 191 -18.66 10.55 -9.52
CA HIS A 191 -19.75 9.61 -9.68
C HIS A 191 -19.70 8.93 -11.05
N PHE A 192 -19.50 9.68 -12.13
CA PHE A 192 -19.35 9.15 -13.48
C PHE A 192 -18.22 8.12 -13.57
N ARG A 193 -17.03 8.41 -13.02
CA ARG A 193 -15.88 7.49 -12.98
C ARG A 193 -16.15 6.21 -12.18
N SER A 194 -16.96 6.31 -11.12
CA SER A 194 -17.36 5.15 -10.32
C SER A 194 -18.29 4.20 -11.08
N GLN A 195 -19.13 4.76 -11.96
CA GLN A 195 -20.09 3.99 -12.77
C GLN A 195 -19.49 3.47 -14.09
N HIS A 196 -18.42 4.11 -14.59
CA HIS A 196 -17.75 3.74 -15.86
C HIS A 196 -16.25 3.49 -15.63
N PRO A 197 -15.85 2.36 -15.02
CA PRO A 197 -14.45 2.09 -14.70
C PRO A 197 -13.52 2.00 -15.92
N GLU A 198 -14.06 1.67 -17.09
CA GLU A 198 -13.37 1.61 -18.38
C GLU A 198 -13.12 2.98 -19.01
N TYR A 199 -13.72 4.05 -18.48
CA TYR A 199 -13.56 5.39 -19.02
C TYR A 199 -12.09 5.87 -18.93
N ILE A 200 -11.59 6.38 -20.04
CA ILE A 200 -10.27 6.99 -20.17
C ILE A 200 -10.47 8.45 -20.55
N ALA A 201 -9.88 9.35 -19.75
CA ALA A 201 -9.96 10.78 -19.98
C ALA A 201 -9.33 11.17 -21.33
N ASP A 202 -10.15 11.74 -22.21
CA ASP A 202 -9.81 12.11 -23.58
C ASP A 202 -9.80 13.63 -23.81
N THR A 203 -10.51 14.39 -22.96
CA THR A 203 -10.48 15.86 -22.98
C THR A 203 -9.50 16.44 -21.97
N ILE A 204 -9.08 17.69 -22.17
CA ILE A 204 -8.20 18.41 -21.24
C ILE A 204 -8.84 18.51 -19.85
N GLU A 205 -10.13 18.81 -19.80
CA GLU A 205 -10.91 18.93 -18.57
C GLU A 205 -10.93 17.63 -17.78
N GLU A 206 -11.17 16.51 -18.46
CA GLU A 206 -11.20 15.19 -17.82
C GLU A 206 -9.81 14.71 -17.40
N LYS A 207 -8.76 15.09 -18.15
CA LYS A 207 -7.37 14.85 -17.74
C LYS A 207 -7.00 15.66 -16.48
N ILE A 208 -7.45 16.90 -16.36
CA ILE A 208 -7.27 17.71 -15.14
C ILE A 208 -7.94 17.03 -13.95
N MET A 209 -9.15 16.51 -14.14
CA MET A 209 -9.86 15.77 -13.09
C MET A 209 -9.12 14.48 -12.70
N ASP A 210 -8.67 13.67 -13.66
CA ASP A 210 -7.89 12.46 -13.38
C ASP A 210 -6.57 12.81 -12.65
N ASN A 211 -5.85 13.85 -13.09
CA ASN A 211 -4.65 14.31 -12.40
C ASN A 211 -4.97 14.77 -10.96
N THR A 212 -6.10 15.43 -10.75
CA THR A 212 -6.55 15.88 -9.42
C THR A 212 -6.83 14.69 -8.50
N ILE A 213 -7.61 13.70 -8.96
CA ILE A 213 -7.91 12.49 -8.20
C ILE A 213 -6.61 11.76 -7.84
N ALA A 214 -5.70 11.59 -8.81
CA ALA A 214 -4.42 10.92 -8.58
C ALA A 214 -3.55 11.65 -7.55
N LYS A 215 -3.41 12.97 -7.65
CA LYS A 215 -2.65 13.77 -6.67
C LYS A 215 -3.23 13.63 -5.26
N ILE A 216 -4.54 13.67 -5.12
CA ILE A 216 -5.22 13.51 -3.83
C ILE A 216 -5.05 12.10 -3.27
N ALA A 217 -5.18 11.08 -4.12
CA ALA A 217 -4.97 9.68 -3.74
C ALA A 217 -3.54 9.47 -3.23
N ILE A 218 -2.54 9.92 -3.99
CA ILE A 218 -1.12 9.82 -3.62
C ILE A 218 -0.85 10.54 -2.30
N LYS A 219 -1.23 11.82 -2.19
CA LYS A 219 -0.98 12.62 -0.99
C LYS A 219 -1.64 12.01 0.25
N THR A 220 -2.89 11.57 0.13
CA THR A 220 -3.64 10.98 1.24
C THR A 220 -3.05 9.63 1.65
N ALA A 221 -2.70 8.78 0.69
CA ALA A 221 -2.08 7.49 0.96
C ALA A 221 -0.70 7.65 1.63
N ILE A 222 0.12 8.60 1.17
CA ILE A 222 1.41 8.91 1.79
C ILE A 222 1.22 9.45 3.22
N ASN A 223 0.27 10.34 3.45
CA ASN A 223 -0.03 10.87 4.79
C ASN A 223 -0.44 9.76 5.76
N ARG A 224 -1.25 8.79 5.32
CA ARG A 224 -1.68 7.64 6.13
C ARG A 224 -0.57 6.61 6.33
N HIS A 225 0.35 6.48 5.36
CA HIS A 225 1.49 5.57 5.46
C HIS A 225 2.61 6.11 6.37
N ALA A 226 2.77 7.44 6.39
CA ALA A 226 3.81 8.13 7.13
C ALA A 226 3.59 8.08 8.64
N GLY A 227 4.70 8.14 9.36
CA GLY A 227 4.71 8.43 10.78
C GLY A 227 4.46 9.91 11.09
N TYR A 228 4.42 10.24 12.38
CA TYR A 228 4.28 11.60 12.88
C TYR A 228 5.11 11.82 14.15
N TYR A 229 5.38 13.10 14.46
CA TYR A 229 5.95 13.49 15.74
C TYR A 229 4.90 14.06 16.69
N ILE A 230 4.99 13.66 17.96
CA ILE A 230 4.43 14.42 19.08
C ILE A 230 5.58 15.16 19.77
N LYS A 231 5.42 16.46 19.99
CA LYS A 231 6.42 17.28 20.67
C LYS A 231 6.11 17.35 22.15
N GLU A 232 7.09 17.02 22.98
CA GLU A 232 7.05 17.23 24.43
C GLU A 232 8.08 18.29 24.81
N GLN A 233 7.62 19.36 25.46
CA GLN A 233 8.50 20.39 25.98
C GLN A 233 8.85 20.07 27.43
N THR A 234 10.12 19.76 27.69
CA THR A 234 10.64 19.64 29.06
C THR A 234 11.40 20.91 29.43
N PRO A 235 11.61 21.21 30.72
CA PRO A 235 12.31 22.43 31.15
C PRO A 235 13.72 22.62 30.56
N SER A 236 14.38 21.55 30.14
CA SER A 236 15.76 21.57 29.63
C SER A 236 15.89 21.28 28.13
N ARG A 237 14.87 20.67 27.50
CA ARG A 237 14.92 20.29 26.07
C ARG A 237 13.55 19.98 25.48
N THR A 238 13.43 20.10 24.16
CA THR A 238 12.33 19.51 23.39
C THR A 238 12.63 18.06 23.05
N ILE A 239 11.74 17.15 23.46
CA ILE A 239 11.76 15.73 23.07
C ILE A 239 10.72 15.52 21.97
N TYR A 240 11.07 14.74 20.96
CA TYR A 240 10.17 14.35 19.87
C TYR A 240 9.88 12.86 19.99
N HIS A 241 8.61 12.52 20.13
CA HIS A 241 8.14 11.13 20.12
C HIS A 241 7.71 10.76 18.72
N GLN A 242 8.45 9.86 18.09
CA GLN A 242 8.19 9.34 16.75
C GLN A 242 7.22 8.16 16.83
N TYR A 243 6.12 8.27 16.11
CA TYR A 243 5.20 7.17 15.84
C TYR A 243 5.30 6.83 14.35
N GLY A 244 5.44 5.56 14.00
CA GLY A 244 5.51 5.12 12.60
C GLY A 244 6.82 5.48 11.88
N LYS A 245 6.84 5.34 10.55
CA LYS A 245 8.05 5.54 9.72
C LYS A 245 8.30 7.00 9.38
N ASP A 246 9.54 7.46 9.53
CA ASP A 246 9.97 8.76 9.00
C ASP A 246 10.25 8.67 7.48
N LEU A 247 9.25 9.06 6.67
CA LEU A 247 9.36 8.99 5.22
C LEU A 247 10.27 10.07 4.62
N ARG A 248 10.72 11.06 5.41
CA ARG A 248 11.70 12.06 4.97
C ARG A 248 13.07 11.46 4.67
N LEU A 249 13.34 10.26 5.20
CA LEU A 249 14.58 9.52 4.94
C LEU A 249 14.58 8.80 3.59
N PHE A 250 13.45 8.79 2.87
CA PHE A 250 13.28 8.07 1.62
C PHE A 250 13.69 8.97 0.46
N THR A 251 14.82 8.63 -0.16
CA THR A 251 15.47 9.49 -1.15
C THR A 251 14.98 9.22 -2.57
N THR A 252 14.22 8.13 -2.77
CA THR A 252 13.72 7.70 -4.08
C THR A 252 12.24 7.35 -3.97
N ILE A 253 11.43 7.90 -4.87
CA ILE A 253 10.01 7.54 -5.02
C ILE A 253 9.82 7.00 -6.44
N ILE A 254 9.22 5.82 -6.56
CA ILE A 254 8.91 5.16 -7.82
C ILE A 254 7.39 5.15 -8.00
N GLY A 255 6.89 5.88 -9.00
CA GLY A 255 5.48 5.87 -9.39
C GLY A 255 5.18 4.74 -10.37
N THR A 256 4.02 4.13 -10.21
CA THR A 256 3.43 3.18 -11.17
C THR A 256 1.90 3.27 -11.13
N GLY A 257 1.24 2.55 -12.03
CA GLY A 257 -0.21 2.59 -12.21
C GLY A 257 -0.62 3.40 -13.43
N GLY A 258 -1.77 3.07 -14.01
CA GLY A 258 -2.16 3.57 -15.34
C GLY A 258 -2.17 5.09 -15.46
N VAL A 259 -2.63 5.80 -14.42
CA VAL A 259 -2.69 7.27 -14.39
C VAL A 259 -1.32 7.95 -14.37
N LEU A 260 -0.27 7.25 -13.89
CA LEU A 260 1.11 7.74 -13.90
C LEU A 260 1.85 7.28 -15.17
N VAL A 261 1.72 6.02 -15.56
CA VAL A 261 2.45 5.43 -16.70
C VAL A 261 2.05 6.06 -18.03
N HIS A 262 0.76 6.38 -18.20
CA HIS A 262 0.21 6.96 -19.42
C HIS A 262 -0.01 8.48 -19.32
N ASN A 263 0.51 9.12 -18.27
CA ASN A 263 0.39 10.57 -18.12
C ASN A 263 1.34 11.32 -19.07
N ASP A 264 0.89 12.48 -19.55
CA ASP A 264 1.73 13.40 -20.30
C ASP A 264 2.75 14.10 -19.38
N HIS A 265 2.39 14.32 -18.10
CA HIS A 265 3.18 15.01 -17.07
C HIS A 265 3.19 14.23 -15.73
N PRO A 266 3.76 13.00 -15.71
CA PRO A 266 3.75 12.16 -14.52
C PRO A 266 4.50 12.77 -13.32
N GLU A 267 5.48 13.64 -13.57
CA GLU A 267 6.23 14.35 -12.54
C GLU A 267 5.34 15.25 -11.68
N ASP A 268 4.42 15.97 -12.31
CA ASP A 268 3.49 16.88 -11.63
C ASP A 268 2.52 16.10 -10.73
N VAL A 269 2.04 14.95 -11.19
CA VAL A 269 1.15 14.08 -10.40
C VAL A 269 1.92 13.40 -9.26
N LEU A 270 3.06 12.79 -9.54
CA LEU A 270 3.85 12.06 -8.55
C LEU A 270 4.47 12.97 -7.48
N SER A 271 4.76 14.23 -7.82
CA SER A 271 5.23 15.22 -6.85
C SER A 271 4.25 15.49 -5.70
N ALA A 272 2.98 15.11 -5.82
CA ALA A 272 2.02 15.17 -4.71
C ALA A 272 2.40 14.27 -3.52
N ALA A 273 3.32 13.31 -3.72
CA ALA A 273 3.92 12.54 -2.65
C ALA A 273 4.86 13.36 -1.75
N LEU A 274 5.34 14.51 -2.25
CA LEU A 274 6.23 15.41 -1.53
C LEU A 274 5.40 16.43 -0.73
N SER A 275 5.76 16.67 0.53
CA SER A 275 5.08 17.60 1.42
C SER A 275 6.08 18.35 2.30
N PRO A 276 6.76 19.39 1.77
CA PRO A 276 7.84 20.09 2.46
C PRO A 276 7.38 20.97 3.65
N THR A 277 6.08 21.19 3.80
CA THR A 277 5.53 22.18 4.74
C THR A 277 4.95 21.57 6.02
N ASN A 278 4.74 20.26 6.08
CA ASN A 278 4.11 19.62 7.24
C ASN A 278 5.16 19.29 8.32
N LYS A 279 5.15 20.03 9.43
CA LYS A 279 6.12 19.84 10.53
C LYS A 279 5.77 18.69 11.49
N THR A 280 4.57 18.11 11.37
CA THR A 280 4.06 17.09 12.30
C THR A 280 4.02 15.72 11.63
N LEU A 281 3.59 15.63 10.37
CA LEU A 281 3.70 14.40 9.58
C LEU A 281 5.10 14.23 9.02
N LEU A 282 5.60 13.01 9.02
CA LEU A 282 6.92 12.64 8.54
C LEU A 282 6.87 12.17 7.08
N THR A 283 6.25 12.97 6.22
CA THR A 283 6.11 12.69 4.78
C THR A 283 7.40 13.04 4.02
N PRO A 284 7.64 12.48 2.83
CA PRO A 284 8.79 12.85 2.00
C PRO A 284 8.85 14.37 1.76
N GLU A 285 10.02 14.98 1.97
CA GLU A 285 10.24 16.41 1.69
C GLU A 285 11.00 16.60 0.37
N GLN A 286 11.99 15.74 0.12
CA GLN A 286 12.84 15.76 -1.07
C GLN A 286 13.20 14.33 -1.47
N SER A 287 12.85 13.94 -2.69
CA SER A 287 13.18 12.61 -3.24
C SER A 287 13.37 12.70 -4.74
N SER A 288 14.26 11.86 -5.29
CA SER A 288 14.32 11.64 -6.74
C SER A 288 13.10 10.83 -7.17
N LEU A 289 12.37 11.34 -8.16
CA LEU A 289 11.18 10.70 -8.70
C LEU A 289 11.55 9.81 -9.89
N TYR A 290 11.01 8.61 -9.92
CA TYR A 290 11.15 7.63 -11.00
C TYR A 290 9.79 7.11 -11.41
N LEU A 291 9.67 6.66 -12.65
CA LEU A 291 8.46 6.07 -13.22
C LEU A 291 8.74 4.66 -13.73
N ASP A 292 7.89 3.70 -13.35
CA ASP A 292 7.82 2.38 -13.95
C ASP A 292 7.09 2.44 -15.30
N LYS A 293 7.69 3.12 -16.28
CA LYS A 293 7.07 3.43 -17.56
C LYS A 293 6.68 2.19 -18.38
N ALA A 294 7.36 1.07 -18.15
CA ALA A 294 7.08 -0.20 -18.83
C ALA A 294 6.12 -1.11 -18.03
N TYR A 295 5.67 -0.68 -16.86
CA TYR A 295 4.79 -1.44 -15.96
C TYR A 295 5.34 -2.83 -15.61
N ILE A 296 6.65 -2.90 -15.31
CA ILE A 296 7.39 -4.16 -15.15
C ILE A 296 7.68 -4.54 -13.70
N LEU A 297 7.32 -3.72 -12.70
CA LEU A 297 7.69 -4.00 -11.31
C LEU A 297 7.27 -5.41 -10.84
N SER A 298 6.07 -5.86 -11.19
CA SER A 298 5.65 -7.24 -10.88
C SER A 298 6.51 -8.30 -11.59
N ALA A 299 6.87 -8.09 -12.85
CA ALA A 299 7.74 -9.03 -13.58
C ALA A 299 9.16 -9.06 -13.01
N ILE A 300 9.70 -7.89 -12.62
CA ILE A 300 10.98 -7.77 -11.91
C ILE A 300 10.96 -8.54 -10.60
N GLY A 301 9.87 -8.44 -9.85
CA GLY A 301 9.67 -9.18 -8.60
C GLY A 301 9.74 -10.68 -8.79
N LEU A 302 9.05 -11.21 -9.81
CA LEU A 302 9.07 -12.64 -10.13
C LEU A 302 10.47 -13.07 -10.54
N LEU A 303 11.10 -12.32 -11.46
CA LEU A 303 12.43 -12.62 -11.96
C LEU A 303 13.47 -12.59 -10.83
N SER A 304 13.32 -11.71 -9.84
CA SER A 304 14.23 -11.63 -8.70
C SER A 304 14.29 -12.89 -7.83
N THR A 305 13.27 -13.75 -7.92
CA THR A 305 13.25 -15.05 -7.22
C THR A 305 14.13 -16.10 -7.91
N VAL A 306 14.44 -15.90 -9.19
CA VAL A 306 15.24 -16.79 -10.03
C VAL A 306 16.64 -16.21 -10.27
N ASP A 307 16.71 -14.96 -10.71
CA ASP A 307 17.95 -14.23 -10.99
C ASP A 307 17.83 -12.76 -10.57
N LYS A 308 18.42 -12.45 -9.40
CA LYS A 308 18.43 -11.10 -8.84
C LYS A 308 19.26 -10.11 -9.66
N ASP A 309 20.37 -10.56 -10.24
CA ASP A 309 21.27 -9.67 -11.00
C ASP A 309 20.60 -9.24 -12.31
N LEU A 310 20.00 -10.19 -13.03
CA LEU A 310 19.25 -9.91 -14.25
C LEU A 310 18.03 -9.03 -13.96
N ALA A 311 17.24 -9.36 -12.93
CA ALA A 311 16.11 -8.54 -12.51
C ALA A 311 16.53 -7.10 -12.20
N CYS A 312 17.63 -6.91 -11.47
CA CYS A 312 18.12 -5.59 -11.12
C CYS A 312 18.57 -4.81 -12.37
N ASN A 313 19.30 -5.45 -13.29
CA ASN A 313 19.74 -4.85 -14.55
C ASN A 313 18.56 -4.37 -15.40
N ILE A 314 17.52 -5.20 -15.53
CA ILE A 314 16.32 -4.83 -16.30
C ILE A 314 15.61 -3.68 -15.59
N ALA A 315 15.41 -3.76 -14.28
CA ALA A 315 14.71 -2.70 -13.55
C ALA A 315 15.43 -1.35 -13.69
N MET A 316 16.75 -1.32 -13.51
CA MET A 316 17.56 -0.10 -13.67
C MET A 316 17.52 0.48 -15.09
N LYS A 317 17.37 -0.37 -16.10
CA LYS A 317 17.28 0.04 -17.51
C LYS A 317 15.93 0.68 -17.85
N TYR A 318 14.83 0.20 -17.27
CA TYR A 318 13.47 0.60 -17.64
C TYR A 318 12.83 1.61 -16.68
N LEU A 319 13.33 1.75 -15.45
CA LEU A 319 12.93 2.83 -14.57
C LEU A 319 13.41 4.17 -15.12
N THR A 320 12.48 5.06 -15.41
CA THR A 320 12.78 6.37 -16.00
C THR A 320 12.82 7.41 -14.88
N LYS A 321 13.95 8.10 -14.71
CA LYS A 321 14.03 9.23 -13.78
C LYS A 321 13.21 10.39 -14.33
N LEU A 322 12.36 10.97 -13.50
CA LEU A 322 11.59 12.18 -13.81
C LEU A 322 12.43 13.41 -13.43
N ASN A 323 12.32 14.46 -14.24
CA ASN A 323 13.03 15.74 -14.06
C ASN A 323 12.11 16.80 -13.49
#